data_AF-A0A9X8H5G9-F1
#
_entry.id   AF-A0A9X8H5G9-F1
#
_cell.length_a   1.000
_cell.length_b   1.000
_cell.length_c   1.000
_cell.angle_alpha   90.00
_cell.angle_beta   90.00
_cell.angle_gamma   90.00
#
_symmetry.space_group_name_H-M   'P 1'
#
loop_
_entity.id
_entity.type
_entity.pdbx_description
1 polymer ?
#
loop_
_entity_poly.entity_id
_entity_poly.type
_entity_poly.pdbx_seq_one_letter_code
_entity_poly.pdbx_strand_id
1 'polypeptide(L)'
;DSILGVVGGLLHLGNMKFGSITTGDAPSSEIRSPQPLAYVSELLAVDVNRLREALTSRQIKAKDEWYQVHLTPQQADDARDALARSIYGYLFEWVVAKVNRCIGSSSSLESSKFIGVLDIFGFESFDVNSFEQLCINYANERLQHHFIDFVMTQEQGRYQSEGIPWTLLELPMNDGCLEVLEARPTGVLALLDEECNVPKGSDAGFVRKLYQIYHNHAHFQASKRDQVNRAFVVVHYAGAVRYTADGFCEKNRDKPHQAMLDLLASSENPFVRVMCRLSGGDDGDEENDDPRGGPSPPIVMRRKSSIVSTGLGAQFRRQLQHLLDMITHTTPHYIRCLKPNDANVKHTFDRQRMADQLRYGGVLEAVTISRLGYPVHMAHPLFVSRYGAVLLPPPLSTSSHNRASRHSAIDAVLTQLVAAWGAAGWPRRDSVTDGVVLSKWFSFGIERGKTLVFLRQSTYDFLESTRAAALHKHAVTLQAFAKMAFCRHKYWTIQAATATLQRLIRGHLARQHGRRIRA
;
A
#
# COMPACT_ATOMS: atom_id res chain seq x y z
N ASP A 1 9.89 -29.04 -2.95
CA ASP A 1 9.50 -30.00 -4.01
C ASP A 1 8.08 -29.79 -4.53
N SER A 2 7.02 -29.81 -3.70
CA SER A 2 5.63 -29.66 -4.18
C SER A 2 5.35 -28.37 -4.97
N ILE A 3 5.94 -27.23 -4.59
CA ILE A 3 5.81 -25.96 -5.35
C ILE A 3 6.39 -26.10 -6.76
N LEU A 4 7.61 -26.64 -6.87
CA LEU A 4 8.28 -26.84 -8.16
C LEU A 4 7.54 -27.85 -9.02
N GLY A 5 6.94 -28.89 -8.41
CA GLY A 5 6.08 -29.84 -9.11
C GLY A 5 4.84 -29.18 -9.73
N VAL A 6 4.16 -28.29 -8.99
CA VAL A 6 3.01 -27.53 -9.51
C VAL A 6 3.44 -26.59 -10.65
N VAL A 7 4.58 -25.89 -10.51
CA VAL A 7 5.12 -25.04 -11.59
C VAL A 7 5.50 -25.87 -12.82
N GLY A 8 6.10 -27.05 -12.65
CA GLY A 8 6.34 -27.99 -13.73
C GLY A 8 5.05 -28.42 -14.43
N GLY A 9 4.00 -28.72 -13.65
CA GLY A 9 2.67 -29.03 -14.16
C GLY A 9 2.08 -27.90 -15.01
N LEU A 10 2.22 -26.65 -14.57
CA LEU A 10 1.80 -25.45 -15.32
C LEU A 10 2.54 -25.32 -16.67
N LEU A 11 3.86 -25.54 -16.68
CA LEU A 11 4.65 -25.49 -17.92
C LEU A 11 4.26 -26.59 -18.91
N HIS A 12 3.98 -27.80 -18.41
CA HIS A 12 3.46 -28.88 -19.25
C HIS A 12 2.04 -28.63 -19.73
N LEU A 13 1.20 -27.97 -18.92
CA LEU A 13 -0.14 -27.56 -19.30
C LEU A 13 -0.08 -26.65 -20.53
N GLY A 14 0.84 -25.67 -20.57
CA GLY A 14 1.05 -24.79 -21.74
C GLY A 14 1.49 -25.50 -23.03
N ASN A 15 2.01 -26.73 -22.95
CA ASN A 15 2.38 -27.55 -24.12
C ASN A 15 1.21 -28.37 -24.67
N MET A 16 0.02 -28.30 -24.05
CA MET A 16 -1.14 -29.05 -24.52
C MET A 16 -1.68 -28.50 -25.84
N LYS A 17 -1.99 -29.41 -26.76
CA LYS A 17 -2.55 -29.11 -28.08
C LYS A 17 -3.91 -29.77 -28.26
N PHE A 18 -4.87 -29.01 -28.76
CA PHE A 18 -6.21 -29.50 -29.07
C PHE A 18 -6.40 -29.59 -30.58
N GLY A 19 -7.11 -30.62 -31.03
CA GLY A 19 -7.50 -30.83 -32.41
C GLY A 19 -9.01 -30.91 -32.54
N SER A 20 -9.53 -30.63 -33.74
CA SER A 20 -10.96 -30.77 -34.03
C SER A 20 -11.33 -32.24 -34.23
N ILE A 21 -12.48 -32.63 -33.69
CA ILE A 21 -13.19 -33.86 -34.00
C ILE A 21 -14.66 -33.53 -34.29
N THR A 22 -15.25 -34.26 -35.24
CA THR A 22 -16.70 -34.24 -35.50
C THR A 22 -17.36 -35.39 -34.74
N THR A 23 -18.03 -35.04 -33.64
CA THR A 23 -18.96 -35.92 -32.92
C THR A 23 -20.38 -35.38 -33.15
N GLY A 24 -21.09 -35.91 -34.15
CA GLY A 24 -22.39 -35.40 -34.59
C GLY A 24 -22.31 -34.09 -35.38
N ASP A 25 -23.36 -33.26 -35.29
CA ASP A 25 -23.51 -31.99 -36.03
C ASP A 25 -22.75 -30.78 -35.42
N ALA A 26 -22.06 -30.96 -34.28
CA ALA A 26 -21.36 -29.87 -33.58
C ALA A 26 -19.83 -30.08 -33.50
N PRO A 27 -19.02 -29.04 -33.77
CA PRO A 27 -17.57 -29.12 -33.68
C PRO A 27 -17.13 -29.37 -32.22
N SER A 28 -16.33 -30.42 -32.00
CA SER A 28 -15.82 -30.82 -30.69
C SER A 28 -14.28 -30.85 -30.69
N SER A 29 -13.68 -30.84 -29.50
CA SER A 29 -12.21 -30.86 -29.33
C SER A 29 -11.73 -32.19 -28.76
N GLU A 30 -10.51 -32.57 -29.16
CA GLU A 30 -9.77 -33.70 -28.61
C GLU A 30 -8.33 -33.28 -28.30
N ILE A 31 -7.75 -33.80 -27.23
CA ILE A 31 -6.35 -33.57 -26.87
C ILE A 31 -5.42 -34.37 -27.81
N ARG A 32 -4.55 -33.67 -28.55
CA ARG A 32 -3.55 -34.27 -29.46
C ARG A 32 -2.18 -34.48 -28.81
N SER A 33 -2.03 -34.12 -27.55
CA SER A 33 -0.78 -34.14 -26.79
C SER A 33 -0.87 -35.09 -25.58
N PRO A 34 -0.80 -36.43 -25.78
CA PRO A 34 -1.00 -37.40 -24.71
C PRO A 34 0.11 -37.39 -23.65
N GLN A 35 1.36 -37.14 -24.05
CA GLN A 35 2.50 -37.03 -23.12
C GLN A 35 2.36 -35.83 -22.17
N PRO A 36 2.17 -34.57 -22.65
CA PRO A 36 1.90 -33.44 -21.76
C PRO A 36 0.71 -33.67 -20.82
N LEU A 37 -0.38 -34.28 -21.32
CA LEU A 37 -1.53 -34.63 -20.48
C LEU A 37 -1.15 -35.57 -19.33
N ALA A 38 -0.34 -36.60 -19.60
CA ALA A 38 0.13 -37.52 -18.57
C ALA A 38 1.00 -36.81 -17.54
N TYR A 39 1.94 -35.97 -17.97
CA TYR A 39 2.80 -35.21 -17.04
C TYR A 39 2.01 -34.24 -16.17
N VAL A 40 1.01 -33.53 -16.72
CA VAL A 40 0.16 -32.62 -15.94
C VAL A 40 -0.65 -33.41 -14.90
N SER A 41 -1.24 -34.53 -15.30
CA SER A 41 -2.01 -35.40 -14.39
C SER A 41 -1.14 -35.95 -13.27
N GLU A 42 0.08 -36.40 -13.56
CA GLU A 42 1.03 -36.92 -12.57
C GLU A 42 1.50 -35.81 -11.61
N LEU A 43 1.96 -34.67 -12.13
CA LEU A 43 2.51 -33.57 -11.33
C LEU A 43 1.46 -32.87 -10.45
N LEU A 44 0.23 -32.73 -10.94
CA LEU A 44 -0.89 -32.22 -10.16
C LEU A 44 -1.62 -33.32 -9.37
N ALA A 45 -1.24 -34.58 -9.54
CA ALA A 45 -1.87 -35.77 -8.97
C ALA A 45 -3.41 -35.76 -9.11
N VAL A 46 -3.90 -35.52 -10.33
CA VAL A 46 -5.34 -35.52 -10.67
C VAL A 46 -5.62 -36.62 -11.67
N ASP A 47 -6.85 -37.14 -11.69
CA ASP A 47 -7.23 -38.16 -12.68
C ASP A 47 -7.14 -37.64 -14.12
N VAL A 48 -6.47 -38.42 -14.98
CA VAL A 48 -6.21 -38.08 -16.40
C VAL A 48 -7.52 -37.86 -17.17
N ASN A 49 -8.54 -38.68 -16.91
CA ASN A 49 -9.79 -38.62 -17.66
C ASN A 49 -10.63 -37.41 -17.23
N ARG A 50 -10.69 -37.11 -15.93
CA ARG A 50 -11.32 -35.90 -15.42
C ARG A 50 -10.61 -34.63 -15.90
N LEU A 51 -9.28 -34.64 -15.97
CA LEU A 51 -8.51 -33.51 -16.54
C LEU A 51 -8.84 -33.33 -18.04
N ARG A 52 -8.95 -34.43 -18.80
CA ARG A 52 -9.39 -34.38 -20.19
C ARG A 52 -10.80 -33.80 -20.33
N GLU A 53 -11.75 -34.29 -19.53
CA GLU A 53 -13.14 -33.84 -19.57
C GLU A 53 -13.27 -32.36 -19.19
N ALA A 54 -12.55 -31.91 -18.16
CA ALA A 54 -12.55 -30.52 -17.70
C ALA A 54 -11.99 -29.53 -18.74
N LEU A 55 -11.09 -29.99 -19.63
CA LEU A 55 -10.49 -29.17 -20.68
C LEU A 55 -11.24 -29.24 -22.02
N THR A 56 -12.08 -30.26 -22.24
CA THR A 56 -12.74 -30.50 -23.54
C THR A 56 -14.26 -30.41 -23.47
N SER A 57 -14.83 -30.33 -22.27
CA SER A 57 -16.26 -30.19 -22.06
C SER A 57 -16.58 -29.28 -20.88
N ARG A 58 -17.76 -28.67 -20.92
CA ARG A 58 -18.30 -27.87 -19.81
C ARG A 58 -19.70 -28.34 -19.46
N GLN A 59 -20.01 -28.32 -18.18
CA GLN A 59 -21.38 -28.53 -17.71
C GLN A 59 -22.11 -27.20 -17.62
N ILE A 60 -23.25 -27.10 -18.30
CA ILE A 60 -24.12 -25.93 -18.27
C ILE A 60 -25.42 -26.34 -17.59
N LYS A 61 -25.80 -25.59 -16.55
CA LYS A 61 -27.13 -25.72 -15.96
C LYS A 61 -28.09 -24.83 -16.72
N ALA A 62 -29.06 -25.43 -17.40
CA ALA A 62 -30.17 -24.69 -18.00
C ALA A 62 -31.46 -25.09 -17.29
N LYS A 63 -32.08 -24.12 -16.61
CA LYS A 63 -33.21 -24.33 -15.67
C LYS A 63 -32.80 -25.28 -14.52
N ASP A 64 -33.31 -26.52 -14.52
CA ASP A 64 -33.06 -27.55 -13.50
C ASP A 64 -32.28 -28.76 -14.03
N GLU A 65 -31.90 -28.78 -15.31
CA GLU A 65 -31.15 -29.87 -15.93
C GLU A 65 -29.70 -29.45 -16.23
N TRP A 66 -28.79 -30.41 -16.09
CA TRP A 66 -27.37 -30.27 -16.41
C TRP A 66 -27.09 -30.87 -17.78
N TYR A 67 -26.54 -30.05 -18.68
CA TYR A 67 -26.14 -30.47 -20.01
C TYR A 67 -24.62 -30.43 -20.14
N GLN A 68 -24.03 -31.46 -20.73
CA GLN A 68 -22.62 -31.48 -21.09
C GLN A 68 -22.46 -30.95 -22.50
N VAL A 69 -21.68 -29.87 -22.65
CA VAL A 69 -21.38 -29.23 -23.92
C VAL A 69 -19.91 -29.44 -24.24
N HIS A 70 -19.62 -30.03 -25.39
CA HIS A 70 -18.26 -30.17 -25.88
C HIS A 70 -17.72 -28.83 -26.37
N LEU A 71 -16.47 -28.54 -26.02
CA LEU A 71 -15.78 -27.32 -26.38
C LEU A 71 -15.16 -27.46 -27.76
N THR A 72 -15.15 -26.36 -28.52
CA THR A 72 -14.34 -26.25 -29.75
C THR A 72 -12.84 -26.22 -29.40
N PRO A 73 -11.92 -26.49 -30.35
CA PRO A 73 -10.48 -26.42 -30.08
C PRO A 73 -10.03 -25.09 -29.47
N GLN A 74 -10.55 -23.96 -29.99
CA GLN A 74 -10.26 -22.64 -29.45
C GLN A 74 -10.74 -22.49 -27.99
N GLN A 75 -11.97 -22.91 -27.69
CA GLN A 75 -12.49 -22.87 -26.33
C GLN A 75 -11.72 -23.79 -25.37
N ALA A 76 -11.13 -24.87 -25.87
CA ALA A 76 -10.28 -25.75 -25.09
C ALA A 76 -8.90 -25.12 -24.81
N ASP A 77 -8.33 -24.39 -25.76
CA ASP A 77 -7.14 -23.54 -25.53
C ASP A 77 -7.42 -22.48 -24.45
N ASP A 78 -8.56 -21.78 -24.55
CA ASP A 78 -8.96 -20.78 -23.56
C ASP A 78 -9.17 -21.42 -22.18
N ALA A 79 -9.76 -22.61 -22.12
CA ALA A 79 -9.97 -23.38 -20.89
C ALA A 79 -8.64 -23.81 -20.24
N ARG A 80 -7.66 -24.26 -21.05
CA ARG A 80 -6.29 -24.57 -20.60
C ARG A 80 -5.64 -23.34 -19.98
N ASP A 81 -5.71 -22.20 -20.66
CA ASP A 81 -5.06 -20.97 -20.20
C ASP A 81 -5.71 -20.44 -18.91
N ALA A 82 -7.05 -20.52 -18.81
CA ALA A 82 -7.77 -20.18 -17.59
C ALA A 82 -7.39 -21.10 -16.41
N LEU A 83 -7.26 -22.42 -16.65
CA LEU A 83 -6.79 -23.36 -15.63
C LEU A 83 -5.37 -23.03 -15.18
N ALA A 84 -4.46 -22.75 -16.12
CA ALA A 84 -3.08 -22.38 -15.83
C ALA A 84 -2.99 -21.11 -14.96
N ARG A 85 -3.71 -20.05 -15.36
CA ARG A 85 -3.78 -18.80 -14.59
C ARG A 85 -4.34 -19.03 -13.18
N SER A 86 -5.38 -19.85 -13.05
CA SER A 86 -6.01 -20.14 -11.76
C SER A 86 -5.08 -20.90 -10.82
N ILE A 87 -4.42 -21.97 -11.29
CA ILE A 87 -3.47 -22.74 -10.48
C ILE A 87 -2.30 -21.84 -10.04
N TYR A 88 -1.77 -21.01 -10.93
CA TYR A 88 -0.72 -20.05 -10.59
C TYR A 88 -1.20 -19.02 -9.55
N GLY A 89 -2.41 -18.49 -9.72
CA GLY A 89 -3.05 -17.58 -8.76
C GLY A 89 -3.16 -18.20 -7.37
N TYR A 90 -3.65 -19.45 -7.27
CA TYR A 90 -3.76 -20.14 -5.98
C TYR A 90 -2.40 -20.44 -5.35
N LEU A 91 -1.41 -20.81 -6.16
CA LEU A 91 -0.04 -21.01 -5.68
C LEU A 91 0.52 -19.71 -5.10
N PHE A 92 0.31 -18.60 -5.80
CA PHE A 92 0.74 -17.27 -5.35
C PHE A 92 0.05 -16.86 -4.04
N GLU A 93 -1.28 -16.99 -3.95
CA GLU A 93 -2.05 -16.71 -2.73
C GLU A 93 -1.56 -17.56 -1.55
N TRP A 94 -1.29 -18.85 -1.77
CA TRP A 94 -0.75 -19.74 -0.74
C TRP A 94 0.65 -19.30 -0.28
N VAL A 95 1.53 -18.91 -1.20
CA VAL A 95 2.87 -18.41 -0.86
C VAL A 95 2.77 -17.14 -0.01
N VAL A 96 1.92 -16.19 -0.40
CA VAL A 96 1.67 -14.96 0.36
C VAL A 96 1.13 -15.30 1.76
N ALA A 97 0.14 -16.17 1.87
CA ALA A 97 -0.41 -16.60 3.15
C ALA A 97 0.64 -17.29 4.04
N LYS A 98 1.51 -18.14 3.45
CA LYS A 98 2.59 -18.80 4.18
C LYS A 98 3.63 -17.80 4.68
N VAL A 99 4.03 -16.84 3.87
CA VAL A 99 4.95 -15.76 4.26
C VAL A 99 4.33 -14.93 5.39
N ASN A 100 3.06 -14.54 5.27
CA ASN A 100 2.35 -13.79 6.31
C ASN A 100 2.29 -14.55 7.64
N ARG A 101 2.04 -15.86 7.63
CA ARG A 101 2.07 -16.69 8.86
C ARG A 101 3.46 -16.83 9.46
N CYS A 102 4.52 -16.79 8.64
CA CYS A 102 5.90 -16.86 9.13
C CYS A 102 6.40 -15.53 9.72
N ILE A 103 5.91 -14.40 9.19
CA ILE A 103 6.28 -13.05 9.66
C ILE A 103 5.38 -12.61 10.83
N GLY A 104 4.10 -12.99 10.82
CA GLY A 104 3.15 -12.66 11.87
C GLY A 104 3.57 -13.26 13.21
N SER A 105 3.70 -12.43 14.25
CA SER A 105 3.97 -12.93 15.60
C SER A 105 2.72 -13.60 16.17
N SER A 106 2.88 -14.73 16.87
CA SER A 106 1.81 -15.41 17.62
C SER A 106 1.23 -14.57 18.76
N SER A 107 1.82 -13.42 19.07
CA SER A 107 1.29 -12.45 20.01
C SER A 107 0.36 -11.48 19.29
N SER A 108 -0.93 -11.75 19.38
CA SER A 108 -2.04 -10.79 19.30
C SER A 108 -1.96 -9.74 20.41
N LEU A 109 -0.79 -9.11 20.56
CA LEU A 109 -0.70 -7.81 21.21
C LEU A 109 -1.00 -6.82 20.09
N GLU A 110 -2.18 -6.21 20.17
CA GLU A 110 -2.60 -5.07 19.37
C GLU A 110 -1.48 -4.01 19.34
N SER A 111 -0.54 -4.14 18.39
CA SER A 111 0.42 -3.09 18.12
C SER A 111 -0.39 -1.98 17.50
N SER A 112 -0.79 -0.99 18.31
CA SER A 112 -1.57 0.17 17.85
C SER A 112 -0.80 1.04 16.84
N LYS A 113 0.40 0.63 16.43
CA LYS A 113 1.28 1.32 15.49
C LYS A 113 1.81 0.30 14.49
N PHE A 114 1.74 0.65 13.22
CA PHE A 114 2.38 -0.09 12.13
C PHE A 114 3.04 0.90 11.17
N ILE A 115 3.97 0.42 10.36
CA ILE A 115 4.55 1.17 9.24
C ILE A 115 4.12 0.43 7.97
N GLY A 116 3.28 1.08 7.16
CA GLY A 116 2.92 0.58 5.85
C GLY A 116 3.96 0.98 4.82
N VAL A 117 4.48 0.00 4.07
CA VAL A 117 5.32 0.25 2.89
C VAL A 117 4.52 -0.19 1.68
N LEU A 118 4.10 0.79 0.86
CA LEU A 118 3.37 0.54 -0.37
C LEU A 118 4.33 0.60 -1.56
N ASP A 119 4.56 -0.56 -2.19
CA ASP A 119 5.26 -0.67 -3.46
C ASP A 119 4.25 -1.09 -4.53
N ILE A 120 4.12 -0.28 -5.58
CA ILE A 120 3.15 -0.49 -6.66
C ILE A 120 3.83 -0.25 -8.01
N PHE A 121 3.26 -0.86 -9.04
CA PHE A 121 3.64 -0.56 -10.42
C PHE A 121 3.53 0.94 -10.69
N GLY A 122 4.57 1.51 -11.30
CA GLY A 122 4.52 2.87 -11.81
C GLY A 122 3.55 2.99 -12.99
N PHE A 123 3.33 4.23 -13.44
CA PHE A 123 2.54 4.48 -14.63
C PHE A 123 3.13 3.78 -15.86
N GLU A 124 2.31 3.01 -16.57
CA GLU A 124 2.73 2.20 -17.73
C GLU A 124 2.11 2.72 -19.03
N SER A 125 2.93 2.80 -20.08
CA SER A 125 2.47 3.08 -21.43
C SER A 125 3.35 2.33 -22.42
N PHE A 126 2.75 1.33 -23.07
CA PHE A 126 3.36 0.51 -24.11
C PHE A 126 2.70 0.78 -25.47
N ASP A 127 3.24 0.18 -26.53
CA ASP A 127 2.65 0.25 -27.87
C ASP A 127 1.23 -0.36 -27.92
N VAL A 128 0.99 -1.39 -27.10
CA VAL A 128 -0.32 -2.04 -26.93
C VAL A 128 -0.63 -2.14 -25.43
N ASN A 129 -1.60 -1.35 -24.98
CA ASN A 129 -2.07 -1.37 -23.58
C ASN A 129 -3.39 -2.13 -23.50
N SER A 130 -3.49 -3.09 -22.58
CA SER A 130 -4.69 -3.89 -22.36
C SER A 130 -5.35 -3.55 -21.01
N PHE A 131 -6.26 -4.40 -20.55
CA PHE A 131 -7.05 -4.19 -19.33
C PHE A 131 -6.17 -4.10 -18.07
N GLU A 132 -5.10 -4.88 -18.01
CA GLU A 132 -4.14 -4.88 -16.90
C GLU A 132 -3.45 -3.52 -16.76
N GLN A 133 -2.97 -2.95 -17.88
CA GLN A 133 -2.40 -1.59 -17.89
C GLN A 133 -3.43 -0.54 -17.48
N LEU A 134 -4.69 -0.68 -17.89
CA LEU A 134 -5.75 0.24 -17.46
C LEU A 134 -5.93 0.20 -15.93
N CYS A 135 -5.94 -0.99 -15.33
CA CYS A 135 -6.03 -1.15 -13.88
C CYS A 135 -4.80 -0.56 -13.15
N ILE A 136 -3.59 -0.78 -13.67
CA ILE A 136 -2.36 -0.20 -13.14
C ILE A 136 -2.40 1.33 -13.20
N ASN A 137 -2.77 1.90 -14.34
CA ASN A 137 -2.82 3.35 -14.52
C ASN A 137 -3.96 3.99 -13.72
N TYR A 138 -5.09 3.30 -13.56
CA TYR A 138 -6.18 3.71 -12.67
C TYR A 138 -5.72 3.78 -11.20
N ALA A 139 -5.00 2.76 -10.70
CA ALA A 139 -4.45 2.80 -9.34
C ALA A 139 -3.48 3.97 -9.15
N ASN A 140 -2.60 4.22 -10.13
CA ASN A 140 -1.72 5.37 -10.15
C ASN A 140 -2.48 6.70 -10.14
N GLU A 141 -3.54 6.83 -10.94
CA GLU A 141 -4.40 8.02 -10.98
C GLU A 141 -5.04 8.29 -9.62
N ARG A 142 -5.52 7.24 -8.93
CA ARG A 142 -6.17 7.40 -7.61
C ARG A 142 -5.19 7.75 -6.50
N LEU A 143 -3.99 7.14 -6.52
CA LEU A 143 -2.92 7.51 -5.58
C LEU A 143 -2.37 8.91 -5.85
N GLN A 144 -2.30 9.32 -7.12
CA GLN A 144 -1.95 10.70 -7.47
C GLN A 144 -2.98 11.69 -6.96
N HIS A 145 -4.28 11.37 -7.10
CA HIS A 145 -5.35 12.19 -6.55
C HIS A 145 -5.24 12.33 -5.02
N HIS A 146 -5.03 11.22 -4.31
CA HIS A 146 -4.79 11.25 -2.86
C HIS A 146 -3.56 12.09 -2.49
N PHE A 147 -2.47 12.02 -3.27
CA PHE A 147 -1.31 12.87 -3.07
C PHE A 147 -1.63 14.36 -3.24
N ILE A 148 -2.36 14.74 -4.29
CA ILE A 148 -2.78 16.13 -4.51
C ILE A 148 -3.66 16.60 -3.35
N ASP A 149 -4.66 15.81 -2.95
CA ASP A 149 -5.54 16.16 -1.85
C ASP A 149 -4.77 16.32 -0.52
N PHE A 150 -4.00 15.30 -0.13
CA PHE A 150 -3.32 15.28 1.15
C PHE A 150 -2.18 16.31 1.25
N VAL A 151 -1.29 16.38 0.26
CA VAL A 151 -0.07 17.22 0.31
C VAL A 151 -0.36 18.65 -0.08
N MET A 152 -1.35 18.90 -0.94
CA MET A 152 -1.59 20.23 -1.51
C MET A 152 -2.92 20.81 -1.03
N THR A 153 -4.06 20.16 -1.29
CA THR A 153 -5.39 20.73 -0.99
C THR A 153 -5.59 20.92 0.51
N GLN A 154 -5.36 19.89 1.31
CA GLN A 154 -5.52 19.94 2.76
C GLN A 154 -4.54 20.91 3.44
N GLU A 155 -3.32 21.05 2.90
CA GLU A 155 -2.33 22.00 3.41
C GLU A 155 -2.80 23.45 3.22
N GLN A 156 -3.27 23.80 2.01
CA GLN A 156 -3.82 25.13 1.72
C GLN A 156 -5.09 25.41 2.54
N GLY A 157 -5.98 24.41 2.70
CA GLY A 157 -7.16 24.50 3.55
C GLY A 157 -6.81 24.71 5.03
N ARG A 158 -5.69 24.16 5.51
CA ARG A 158 -5.18 24.39 6.86
C ARG A 158 -4.78 25.85 7.05
N TYR A 159 -4.07 26.46 6.09
CA TYR A 159 -3.73 27.88 6.16
C TYR A 159 -4.96 28.77 6.23
N GLN A 160 -5.99 28.49 5.42
CA GLN A 160 -7.24 29.25 5.44
C GLN A 160 -7.99 29.11 6.77
N SER A 161 -8.15 27.89 7.27
CA SER A 161 -8.86 27.64 8.53
C SER A 161 -8.16 28.27 9.74
N GLU A 162 -6.82 28.27 9.74
CA GLU A 162 -5.98 28.89 10.76
C GLU A 162 -5.78 30.40 10.58
N GLY A 163 -6.27 30.99 9.49
CA GLY A 163 -6.17 32.43 9.22
C GLY A 163 -4.77 32.91 8.84
N ILE A 164 -3.95 32.02 8.27
CA ILE A 164 -2.61 32.35 7.77
C ILE A 164 -2.74 33.06 6.42
N PRO A 165 -2.06 34.21 6.20
CA PRO A 165 -2.02 34.86 4.91
C PRO A 165 -1.46 33.91 3.84
N TRP A 166 -2.29 33.49 2.90
CA TRP A 166 -1.93 32.53 1.85
C TRP A 166 -2.64 32.85 0.54
N THR A 167 -1.89 32.79 -0.56
CA THR A 167 -2.43 32.89 -1.91
C THR A 167 -2.72 31.48 -2.41
N LEU A 168 -3.98 31.20 -2.73
CA LEU A 168 -4.37 29.89 -3.24
C LEU A 168 -3.65 29.63 -4.57
N LEU A 169 -2.98 28.48 -4.67
CA LEU A 169 -2.34 28.02 -5.89
C LEU A 169 -3.29 27.09 -6.63
N GLU A 170 -3.38 27.28 -7.94
CA GLU A 170 -4.09 26.35 -8.82
C GLU A 170 -3.36 25.00 -8.84
N LEU A 171 -4.12 23.92 -8.62
CA LEU A 171 -3.58 22.57 -8.55
C LEU A 171 -3.96 21.79 -9.82
N PRO A 172 -3.08 20.93 -10.35
CA PRO A 172 -3.38 20.06 -11.48
C PRO A 172 -4.27 18.89 -11.04
N MET A 173 -5.54 19.18 -10.78
CA MET A 173 -6.53 18.20 -10.36
C MET A 173 -6.80 17.16 -11.46
N ASN A 174 -7.02 15.92 -11.06
CA ASN A 174 -7.26 14.79 -11.97
C ASN A 174 -8.66 14.17 -11.81
N ASP A 175 -9.60 14.89 -11.20
CA ASP A 175 -10.98 14.44 -11.00
C ASP A 175 -11.66 14.01 -12.30
N GLY A 176 -11.46 14.77 -13.38
CA GLY A 176 -12.03 14.43 -14.68
C GLY A 176 -11.52 13.10 -15.24
N CYS A 177 -10.26 12.74 -14.99
CA CYS A 177 -9.74 11.42 -15.39
C CYS A 177 -10.40 10.30 -14.56
N LEU A 178 -10.53 10.51 -13.25
CA LEU A 178 -11.21 9.56 -12.36
C LEU A 178 -12.70 9.41 -12.71
N GLU A 179 -13.37 10.48 -13.11
CA GLU A 179 -14.76 10.43 -13.58
C GLU A 179 -14.91 9.48 -14.78
N VAL A 180 -13.98 9.52 -15.74
CA VAL A 180 -13.99 8.58 -16.87
C VAL A 180 -13.76 7.14 -16.39
N LEU A 181 -12.85 6.91 -15.46
CA LEU A 181 -12.43 5.56 -15.07
C LEU A 181 -13.39 4.86 -14.09
N GLU A 182 -13.82 5.55 -13.03
CA GLU A 182 -14.47 4.93 -11.87
C GLU A 182 -15.91 5.40 -11.57
N ALA A 183 -16.42 6.42 -12.27
CA ALA A 183 -17.76 6.94 -12.03
C ALA A 183 -18.83 5.84 -12.11
N ARG A 184 -19.91 6.00 -11.34
CA ARG A 184 -21.06 5.09 -11.40
C ARG A 184 -22.30 5.85 -11.86
N PRO A 185 -23.10 5.30 -12.79
CA PRO A 185 -22.92 4.01 -13.46
C PRO A 185 -22.04 4.06 -14.74
N THR A 186 -21.52 5.22 -15.11
CA THR A 186 -21.03 5.49 -16.47
C THR A 186 -19.52 5.30 -16.68
N GLY A 187 -18.73 5.09 -15.63
CA GLY A 187 -17.27 4.95 -15.74
C GLY A 187 -16.86 3.68 -16.48
N VAL A 188 -15.64 3.68 -17.02
CA VAL A 188 -15.06 2.57 -17.80
C VAL A 188 -15.21 1.23 -17.10
N LEU A 189 -14.88 1.15 -15.81
CA LEU A 189 -14.99 -0.11 -15.05
C LEU A 189 -16.44 -0.58 -14.88
N ALA A 190 -17.37 0.35 -14.64
CA ALA A 190 -18.78 0.03 -14.45
C ALA A 190 -19.44 -0.44 -15.76
N LEU A 191 -19.14 0.22 -16.87
CA LEU A 191 -19.63 -0.16 -18.19
C LEU A 191 -19.06 -1.51 -18.65
N LEU A 192 -17.81 -1.81 -18.30
CA LEU A 192 -17.21 -3.10 -18.58
C LEU A 192 -17.91 -4.21 -17.79
N ASP A 193 -18.16 -4.00 -16.50
CA ASP A 193 -18.92 -4.95 -15.67
C ASP A 193 -20.34 -5.17 -16.20
N GLU A 194 -21.02 -4.10 -16.61
CA GLU A 194 -22.34 -4.18 -17.22
C GLU A 194 -22.29 -5.05 -18.50
N GLU A 195 -21.39 -4.74 -19.43
CA GLU A 195 -21.26 -5.49 -20.70
C GLU A 195 -20.90 -6.96 -20.45
N CYS A 196 -20.05 -7.26 -19.47
CA CYS A 196 -19.70 -8.63 -19.11
C CYS A 196 -20.91 -9.46 -18.65
N ASN A 197 -21.92 -8.83 -18.04
CA ASN A 197 -23.14 -9.49 -17.55
C ASN A 197 -24.24 -9.63 -18.61
N VAL A 198 -24.13 -8.94 -19.75
CA VAL A 198 -25.10 -9.07 -20.86
C VAL A 198 -24.88 -10.41 -21.60
N PRO A 199 -25.92 -11.21 -21.91
CA PRO A 199 -25.80 -12.52 -22.55
C PRO A 199 -25.07 -12.55 -23.90
N LYS A 200 -25.00 -11.41 -24.60
CA LYS A 200 -24.25 -11.20 -25.86
C LYS A 200 -23.30 -10.01 -25.76
N GLY A 201 -22.84 -9.69 -24.56
CA GLY A 201 -21.91 -8.60 -24.34
C GLY A 201 -20.57 -8.86 -25.02
N SER A 202 -20.01 -7.81 -25.63
CA SER A 202 -18.78 -7.88 -26.42
C SER A 202 -17.92 -6.64 -26.21
N ASP A 203 -16.61 -6.77 -26.42
CA ASP A 203 -15.68 -5.63 -26.36
C ASP A 203 -16.13 -4.48 -27.28
N ALA A 204 -16.70 -4.81 -28.45
CA ALA A 204 -17.25 -3.84 -29.39
C ALA A 204 -18.49 -3.09 -28.86
N GLY A 205 -19.35 -3.78 -28.09
CA GLY A 205 -20.50 -3.17 -27.42
C GLY A 205 -20.06 -2.22 -26.32
N PHE A 206 -19.09 -2.65 -25.52
CA PHE A 206 -18.47 -1.86 -24.45
C PHE A 206 -17.86 -0.55 -24.98
N VAL A 207 -16.97 -0.60 -25.99
CA VAL A 207 -16.34 0.63 -26.51
C VAL A 207 -17.33 1.57 -27.18
N ARG A 208 -18.39 1.04 -27.80
CA ARG A 208 -19.44 1.87 -28.42
C ARG A 208 -20.17 2.71 -27.37
N LYS A 209 -20.47 2.14 -26.20
CA LYS A 209 -21.05 2.87 -25.06
C LYS A 209 -20.10 3.96 -24.58
N LEU A 210 -18.80 3.67 -24.47
CA LEU A 210 -17.79 4.67 -24.09
C LEU A 210 -17.77 5.85 -25.05
N TYR A 211 -17.75 5.60 -26.36
CA TYR A 211 -17.75 6.67 -27.35
C TYR A 211 -19.00 7.54 -27.26
N GLN A 212 -20.17 6.94 -27.02
CA GLN A 212 -21.41 7.71 -26.89
C GLN A 212 -21.40 8.64 -25.67
N ILE A 213 -20.94 8.13 -24.52
CA ILE A 213 -20.96 8.85 -23.25
C ILE A 213 -19.87 9.94 -23.20
N TYR A 214 -18.64 9.61 -23.59
CA TYR A 214 -17.47 10.46 -23.33
C TYR A 214 -16.89 11.17 -24.57
N HIS A 215 -17.56 11.18 -25.73
CA HIS A 215 -17.03 11.79 -26.97
C HIS A 215 -16.51 13.24 -26.85
N ASN A 216 -17.09 14.05 -25.94
CA ASN A 216 -16.69 15.45 -25.71
C ASN A 216 -15.95 15.67 -24.39
N HIS A 217 -15.58 14.60 -23.67
CA HIS A 217 -14.94 14.72 -22.36
C HIS A 217 -13.44 15.00 -22.50
N ALA A 218 -12.90 15.97 -21.77
CA ALA A 218 -11.51 16.41 -21.91
C ALA A 218 -10.47 15.27 -21.71
N HIS A 219 -10.80 14.31 -20.83
CA HIS A 219 -9.95 13.16 -20.52
C HIS A 219 -10.20 11.91 -21.38
N PHE A 220 -11.08 11.98 -22.38
CA PHE A 220 -11.39 10.84 -23.24
C PHE A 220 -11.27 11.23 -24.72
N GLN A 221 -10.55 10.42 -25.49
CA GLN A 221 -10.38 10.64 -26.93
C GLN A 221 -10.53 9.33 -27.68
N ALA A 222 -11.12 9.39 -28.87
CA ALA A 222 -11.19 8.24 -29.77
C ALA A 222 -11.23 8.73 -31.23
N SER A 223 -10.14 8.52 -31.97
CA SER A 223 -10.13 8.83 -33.40
C SER A 223 -11.02 7.84 -34.18
N LYS A 224 -11.40 8.19 -35.42
CA LYS A 224 -12.14 7.25 -36.30
C LYS A 224 -11.41 5.91 -36.48
N ARG A 225 -10.06 5.95 -36.52
CA ARG A 225 -9.23 4.75 -36.61
C ARG A 225 -9.31 3.91 -35.33
N ASP A 226 -9.37 4.56 -34.16
CA ASP A 226 -9.50 3.87 -32.88
C ASP A 226 -10.85 3.18 -32.75
N GLN A 227 -11.93 3.82 -33.21
CA GLN A 227 -13.26 3.20 -33.21
C GLN A 227 -13.32 1.91 -34.03
N VAL A 228 -12.66 1.90 -35.20
CA VAL A 228 -12.55 0.69 -36.04
C VAL A 228 -11.73 -0.39 -35.33
N ASN A 229 -10.64 0.01 -34.67
CA ASN A 229 -9.73 -0.88 -33.97
C ASN A 229 -10.19 -1.23 -32.53
N ARG A 230 -11.43 -0.88 -32.14
CA ARG A 230 -11.95 -1.06 -30.77
C ARG A 230 -10.99 -0.54 -29.70
N ALA A 231 -10.48 0.67 -29.90
CA ALA A 231 -9.52 1.31 -29.02
C ALA A 231 -10.04 2.66 -28.51
N PHE A 232 -9.53 3.11 -27.38
CA PHE A 232 -9.84 4.42 -26.82
C PHE A 232 -8.61 4.98 -26.12
N VAL A 233 -8.59 6.29 -25.94
CA VAL A 233 -7.50 7.01 -25.29
C VAL A 233 -8.03 7.67 -24.03
N VAL A 234 -7.35 7.45 -22.91
CA VAL A 234 -7.59 8.20 -21.66
C VAL A 234 -6.42 9.14 -21.45
N VAL A 235 -6.71 10.41 -21.18
CA VAL A 235 -5.71 11.43 -20.87
C VAL A 235 -5.47 11.41 -19.36
N HIS A 236 -4.44 10.70 -18.93
CA HIS A 236 -4.03 10.62 -17.54
C HIS A 236 -3.18 11.82 -17.13
N TYR A 237 -2.90 11.95 -15.83
CA TYR A 237 -1.98 12.95 -15.32
C TYR A 237 -0.57 12.86 -15.96
N ALA A 238 -0.12 11.65 -16.31
CA ALA A 238 1.17 11.39 -16.92
C ALA A 238 1.17 11.44 -18.47
N GLY A 239 0.00 11.65 -19.09
CA GLY A 239 -0.16 11.75 -20.53
C GLY A 239 -1.27 10.87 -21.09
N ALA A 240 -1.48 10.96 -22.40
CA ALA A 240 -2.49 10.19 -23.11
C ALA A 240 -2.04 8.74 -23.35
N VAL A 241 -2.85 7.77 -22.93
CA VAL A 241 -2.58 6.34 -23.12
C VAL A 241 -3.69 5.73 -23.96
N ARG A 242 -3.28 5.03 -25.02
CA ARG A 242 -4.19 4.31 -25.93
C ARG A 242 -4.36 2.86 -25.47
N TYR A 243 -5.59 2.46 -25.20
CA TYR A 243 -5.97 1.11 -24.81
C TYR A 243 -6.70 0.40 -25.95
N THR A 244 -6.35 -0.86 -26.18
CA THR A 244 -7.05 -1.74 -27.12
C THR A 244 -8.01 -2.62 -26.31
N ALA A 245 -9.31 -2.52 -26.57
CA ALA A 245 -10.33 -3.21 -25.78
C ALA A 245 -10.47 -4.72 -26.06
N ASP A 246 -9.70 -5.26 -27.02
CA ASP A 246 -9.74 -6.68 -27.35
C ASP A 246 -9.41 -7.55 -26.12
N GLY A 247 -10.34 -8.44 -25.79
CA GLY A 247 -10.25 -9.35 -24.65
C GLY A 247 -10.61 -8.72 -23.30
N PHE A 248 -11.08 -7.47 -23.25
CA PHE A 248 -11.44 -6.83 -21.97
C PHE A 248 -12.57 -7.57 -21.26
N CYS A 249 -13.64 -7.91 -21.98
CA CYS A 249 -14.77 -8.62 -21.40
C CYS A 249 -14.40 -10.02 -20.90
N GLU A 250 -13.50 -10.71 -21.59
CA GLU A 250 -13.00 -12.02 -21.19
C GLU A 250 -12.16 -11.90 -19.91
N LYS A 251 -11.16 -11.02 -19.92
CA LYS A 251 -10.28 -10.74 -18.78
C LYS A 251 -11.04 -10.28 -17.54
N ASN A 252 -12.13 -9.52 -17.71
CA ASN A 252 -12.95 -9.08 -16.58
C ASN A 252 -13.88 -10.17 -16.04
N ARG A 253 -14.22 -11.18 -16.86
CA ARG A 253 -15.02 -12.35 -16.45
C ARG A 253 -14.20 -13.42 -15.71
N ASP A 254 -12.87 -13.39 -15.80
CA ASP A 254 -11.87 -14.42 -15.42
C ASP A 254 -12.17 -15.12 -14.08
N LYS A 255 -13.08 -16.10 -14.14
CA LYS A 255 -13.40 -17.04 -13.06
C LYS A 255 -13.29 -18.46 -13.63
N PRO A 256 -12.52 -19.35 -12.99
CA PRO A 256 -12.41 -20.73 -13.45
C PRO A 256 -13.78 -21.40 -13.43
N HIS A 257 -14.03 -22.27 -14.41
CA HIS A 257 -15.22 -23.10 -14.43
C HIS A 257 -15.26 -24.00 -13.18
N GLN A 258 -16.46 -24.21 -12.63
CA GLN A 258 -16.65 -25.04 -11.42
C GLN A 258 -16.02 -26.44 -11.58
N ALA A 259 -16.07 -27.03 -12.78
CA ALA A 259 -15.44 -28.32 -13.08
C ALA A 259 -13.91 -28.32 -12.88
N MET A 260 -13.23 -27.20 -13.14
CA MET A 260 -11.79 -27.06 -12.91
C MET A 260 -11.46 -27.00 -11.41
N LEU A 261 -12.32 -26.34 -10.62
CA LEU A 261 -12.20 -26.31 -9.16
C LEU A 261 -12.39 -27.70 -8.56
N ASP A 262 -13.43 -28.40 -9.01
CA ASP A 262 -13.76 -29.74 -8.53
C ASP A 262 -12.65 -30.75 -8.87
N LEU A 263 -12.02 -30.61 -10.05
CA LEU A 263 -10.85 -31.38 -10.45
C LEU A 263 -9.69 -31.18 -9.47
N LEU A 264 -9.30 -29.93 -9.21
CA LEU A 264 -8.18 -29.63 -8.32
C LEU A 264 -8.46 -30.03 -6.87
N ALA A 265 -9.72 -29.89 -6.42
CA ALA A 265 -10.16 -30.37 -5.11
C ALA A 265 -10.08 -31.90 -4.97
N SER A 266 -10.20 -32.63 -6.08
CA SER A 266 -10.07 -34.09 -6.14
C SER A 266 -8.62 -34.60 -6.24
N SER A 267 -7.63 -33.70 -6.28
CA SER A 267 -6.21 -34.08 -6.34
C SER A 267 -5.78 -34.95 -5.15
N GLU A 268 -4.99 -35.98 -5.41
CA GLU A 268 -4.38 -36.82 -4.37
C GLU A 268 -3.27 -36.07 -3.62
N ASN A 269 -2.65 -35.08 -4.27
CA ASN A 269 -1.60 -34.25 -3.69
C ASN A 269 -2.21 -33.33 -2.61
N PRO A 270 -1.85 -33.51 -1.32
CA PRO A 270 -2.39 -32.67 -0.24
C PRO A 270 -2.08 -31.19 -0.43
N PHE A 271 -0.94 -30.86 -1.04
CA PHE A 271 -0.54 -29.47 -1.29
C PHE A 271 -1.48 -28.79 -2.29
N VAL A 272 -1.83 -29.45 -3.40
CA VAL A 272 -2.78 -28.93 -4.41
C VAL A 272 -4.16 -28.70 -3.79
N ARG A 273 -4.62 -29.63 -2.93
CA ARG A 273 -5.89 -29.47 -2.20
C ARG A 273 -5.89 -28.29 -1.24
N VAL A 274 -4.83 -28.12 -0.44
CA VAL A 274 -4.71 -27.00 0.51
C VAL A 274 -4.69 -25.67 -0.23
N MET A 275 -3.90 -25.59 -1.31
CA MET A 275 -3.80 -24.41 -2.17
C MET A 275 -5.17 -23.98 -2.71
N CYS A 276 -6.00 -24.93 -3.17
CA CYS A 276 -7.32 -24.62 -3.75
C CYS A 276 -8.43 -24.34 -2.72
N ARG A 277 -8.22 -24.68 -1.43
CA ARG A 277 -9.17 -24.39 -0.35
C ARG A 277 -9.10 -22.94 0.14
N LEU A 278 -7.92 -22.32 0.09
CA LEU A 278 -7.70 -20.94 0.59
C LEU A 278 -8.53 -19.88 -0.15
N SER A 279 -8.93 -20.13 -1.40
CA SER A 279 -9.75 -19.19 -2.18
C SER A 279 -11.26 -19.35 -1.96
N GLY A 280 -11.70 -20.28 -1.11
CA GLY A 280 -13.06 -20.30 -0.57
C GLY A 280 -13.08 -19.49 0.71
N GLY A 281 -13.30 -18.17 0.61
CA GLY A 281 -13.21 -17.24 1.73
C GLY A 281 -13.78 -17.77 3.04
N ASP A 282 -12.91 -17.84 4.03
CA ASP A 282 -13.24 -18.03 5.44
C ASP A 282 -12.30 -17.13 6.24
N ASP A 283 -12.61 -15.84 6.25
CA ASP A 283 -12.21 -14.96 7.35
C ASP A 283 -13.23 -15.21 8.46
N GLY A 284 -12.88 -16.14 9.37
CA GLY A 284 -13.56 -16.31 10.65
C GLY A 284 -14.20 -17.68 10.85
N ASP A 285 -13.39 -18.66 11.26
CA ASP A 285 -13.74 -19.55 12.37
C ASP A 285 -12.44 -20.06 13.00
N GLU A 286 -12.08 -19.47 14.14
CA GLU A 286 -11.08 -20.02 15.03
C GLU A 286 -11.55 -21.40 15.50
N GLU A 287 -10.66 -22.39 15.42
CA GLU A 287 -10.86 -23.73 15.97
C GLU A 287 -11.17 -23.63 17.48
N ASN A 288 -12.45 -23.68 17.85
CA ASN A 288 -12.87 -24.03 19.20
C ASN A 288 -12.64 -25.54 19.37
N ASP A 289 -11.48 -25.88 19.93
CA ASP A 289 -11.13 -27.22 20.40
C ASP A 289 -11.93 -27.54 21.68
N ASP A 290 -13.19 -27.99 21.52
CA ASP A 290 -13.97 -28.61 22.60
C ASP A 290 -13.73 -30.14 22.57
N PRO A 291 -13.13 -30.76 23.61
CA PRO A 291 -12.73 -32.17 23.58
C PRO A 291 -13.88 -33.19 23.67
N ARG A 292 -15.14 -32.82 23.47
CA ARG A 292 -16.30 -33.69 23.71
C ARG A 292 -17.40 -33.55 22.66
N GLY A 293 -17.16 -34.05 21.45
CA GLY A 293 -18.22 -34.24 20.44
C GLY A 293 -17.79 -35.19 19.32
N GLY A 294 -18.61 -36.22 19.05
CA GLY A 294 -18.31 -37.29 18.09
C GLY A 294 -18.23 -36.86 16.61
N PRO A 295 -17.90 -37.79 15.70
CA PRO A 295 -17.61 -37.49 14.30
C PRO A 295 -18.87 -37.02 13.58
N SER A 296 -18.90 -35.74 13.20
CA SER A 296 -19.95 -35.18 12.35
C SER A 296 -19.57 -35.34 10.87
N PRO A 297 -20.53 -35.62 9.96
CA PRO A 297 -20.27 -35.86 8.54
C PRO A 297 -19.81 -34.59 7.81
N PRO A 298 -19.16 -34.70 6.63
CA PRO A 298 -18.57 -33.56 5.94
C PRO A 298 -19.68 -32.60 5.46
N ILE A 299 -19.67 -31.38 6.02
CA ILE A 299 -20.57 -30.30 5.61
C ILE A 299 -20.15 -29.83 4.21
N VAL A 300 -20.89 -30.26 3.19
CA VAL A 300 -20.85 -29.67 1.85
C VAL A 300 -21.61 -28.35 1.91
N MET A 301 -20.89 -27.25 2.17
CA MET A 301 -21.48 -25.91 2.26
C MET A 301 -21.83 -25.40 0.85
N ARG A 302 -23.14 -25.26 0.56
CA ARG A 302 -23.68 -24.65 -0.66
C ARG A 302 -23.23 -23.19 -0.77
N ARG A 303 -22.39 -22.88 -1.77
CA ARG A 303 -22.13 -21.48 -2.19
C ARG A 303 -23.43 -20.85 -2.68
N LYS A 304 -23.80 -19.69 -2.13
CA LYS A 304 -24.93 -18.87 -2.60
C LYS A 304 -24.63 -18.42 -4.03
N SER A 305 -25.41 -18.90 -4.99
CA SER A 305 -25.39 -18.49 -6.39
C SER A 305 -26.00 -17.08 -6.53
N SER A 306 -25.22 -16.02 -6.34
CA SER A 306 -25.62 -14.69 -6.83
C SER A 306 -25.42 -14.65 -8.33
N ILE A 307 -26.52 -14.49 -9.08
CA ILE A 307 -26.57 -14.47 -10.54
C ILE A 307 -25.75 -13.34 -11.19
N VAL A 308 -25.26 -12.38 -10.39
CA VAL A 308 -24.38 -11.29 -10.81
C VAL A 308 -22.98 -11.60 -10.30
N SER A 309 -22.11 -12.06 -11.17
CA SER A 309 -20.68 -12.18 -10.86
C SER A 309 -20.06 -10.79 -10.87
N THR A 310 -19.61 -10.30 -9.71
CA THR A 310 -18.73 -9.12 -9.64
C THR A 310 -17.50 -9.38 -10.51
N GLY A 311 -17.22 -8.50 -11.48
CA GLY A 311 -16.06 -8.58 -12.36
C GLY A 311 -14.76 -8.20 -11.65
N LEU A 312 -13.63 -8.51 -12.28
CA LEU A 312 -12.29 -8.22 -11.76
C LEU A 312 -12.09 -6.72 -11.49
N GLY A 313 -12.61 -5.85 -12.37
CA GLY A 313 -12.55 -4.39 -12.21
C GLY A 313 -13.24 -3.89 -10.93
N ALA A 314 -14.45 -4.39 -10.63
CA ALA A 314 -15.13 -4.05 -9.38
C ALA A 314 -14.44 -4.62 -8.13
N GLN A 315 -13.80 -5.79 -8.21
CA GLN A 315 -12.99 -6.31 -7.11
C GLN A 315 -11.76 -5.42 -6.87
N PHE A 316 -11.03 -5.09 -7.94
CA PHE A 316 -9.84 -4.25 -7.90
C PHE A 316 -10.15 -2.87 -7.30
N ARG A 317 -11.23 -2.21 -7.77
CA ARG A 317 -11.67 -0.93 -7.18
C ARG A 317 -11.97 -1.03 -5.69
N ARG A 318 -12.64 -2.09 -5.23
CA ARG A 318 -12.94 -2.27 -3.79
C ARG A 318 -11.67 -2.42 -2.97
N GLN A 319 -10.72 -3.22 -3.45
CA GLN A 319 -9.42 -3.42 -2.78
C GLN A 319 -8.61 -2.12 -2.75
N LEU A 320 -8.59 -1.36 -3.84
CA LEU A 320 -7.93 -0.07 -3.92
C LEU A 320 -8.55 0.96 -2.97
N GLN A 321 -9.89 1.01 -2.89
CA GLN A 321 -10.57 1.89 -1.94
C GLN A 321 -10.19 1.54 -0.49
N HIS A 322 -10.22 0.26 -0.13
CA HIS A 322 -9.81 -0.19 1.20
C HIS A 322 -8.35 0.20 1.52
N LEU A 323 -7.45 0.08 0.54
CA LEU A 323 -6.07 0.55 0.70
C LEU A 323 -5.99 2.07 0.96
N LEU A 324 -6.74 2.88 0.21
CA LEU A 324 -6.77 4.33 0.38
C LEU A 324 -7.39 4.74 1.73
N ASP A 325 -8.41 4.01 2.20
CA ASP A 325 -9.00 4.20 3.52
C ASP A 325 -7.97 3.90 4.63
N MET A 326 -7.12 2.87 4.47
CA MET A 326 -6.02 2.64 5.41
C MET A 326 -4.98 3.77 5.37
N ILE A 327 -4.61 4.24 4.17
CA ILE A 327 -3.61 5.31 4.02
C ILE A 327 -4.09 6.62 4.66
N THR A 328 -5.35 7.00 4.47
CA THR A 328 -5.93 8.24 5.01
C THR A 328 -5.94 8.29 6.54
N HIS A 329 -5.96 7.13 7.21
CA HIS A 329 -5.86 7.03 8.67
C HIS A 329 -4.41 6.95 9.19
N THR A 330 -3.41 7.02 8.30
CA THR A 330 -1.98 7.01 8.65
C THR A 330 -1.34 8.37 8.39
N THR A 331 -0.06 8.52 8.76
CA THR A 331 0.76 9.65 8.33
C THR A 331 1.55 9.24 7.09
N PRO A 332 1.14 9.64 5.87
CA PRO A 332 1.79 9.21 4.65
C PRO A 332 3.14 9.92 4.45
N HIS A 333 4.13 9.15 4.01
CA HIS A 333 5.43 9.64 3.58
C HIS A 333 5.66 9.21 2.12
N TYR A 334 5.77 10.19 1.22
CA TYR A 334 5.91 9.93 -0.21
C TYR A 334 7.37 9.86 -0.63
N ILE A 335 7.73 8.79 -1.34
CA ILE A 335 9.02 8.62 -2.01
C ILE A 335 8.75 8.46 -3.51
N ARG A 336 9.26 9.38 -4.33
CA ARG A 336 9.10 9.33 -5.79
C ARG A 336 10.41 8.88 -6.44
N CYS A 337 10.37 7.68 -7.02
CA CYS A 337 11.47 7.15 -7.82
C CYS A 337 11.37 7.69 -9.25
N LEU A 338 12.48 8.17 -9.83
CA LEU A 338 12.53 8.74 -11.18
C LEU A 338 13.44 7.88 -12.06
N LYS A 339 12.97 7.58 -13.27
CA LYS A 339 13.72 6.80 -14.26
C LYS A 339 14.62 7.71 -15.09
N PRO A 340 15.96 7.55 -15.05
CA PRO A 340 16.88 8.49 -15.69
C PRO A 340 16.90 8.38 -17.22
N ASN A 341 16.59 7.22 -17.79
CA ASN A 341 16.44 6.99 -19.23
C ASN A 341 15.64 5.72 -19.48
N ASP A 342 14.92 5.64 -20.61
CA ASP A 342 14.12 4.47 -20.94
C ASP A 342 14.92 3.28 -21.51
N ALA A 343 16.15 3.53 -21.96
CA ALA A 343 17.06 2.52 -22.50
C ALA A 343 17.73 1.64 -21.42
N ASN A 344 17.46 1.90 -20.13
CA ASN A 344 18.05 1.19 -18.98
C ASN A 344 19.60 1.21 -18.97
N VAL A 345 20.20 2.31 -19.46
CA VAL A 345 21.65 2.48 -19.51
C VAL A 345 22.14 3.26 -18.30
N LYS A 346 23.10 2.68 -17.56
CA LYS A 346 23.75 3.39 -16.43
C LYS A 346 24.37 4.71 -16.88
N HIS A 347 24.33 5.72 -16.01
CA HIS A 347 24.91 7.06 -16.23
C HIS A 347 24.37 7.84 -17.45
N THR A 348 23.30 7.38 -18.09
CA THR A 348 22.61 8.15 -19.13
C THR A 348 21.47 8.92 -18.50
N PHE A 349 21.41 10.23 -18.75
CA PHE A 349 20.40 11.12 -18.18
C PHE A 349 19.62 11.82 -19.29
N ASP A 350 18.38 11.40 -19.48
CA ASP A 350 17.44 12.05 -20.40
C ASP A 350 16.75 13.21 -19.68
N ARG A 351 17.12 14.43 -20.08
CA ARG A 351 16.60 15.66 -19.47
C ARG A 351 15.10 15.84 -19.71
N GLN A 352 14.61 15.48 -20.89
CA GLN A 352 13.20 15.66 -21.25
C GLN A 352 12.35 14.68 -20.46
N ARG A 353 12.75 13.40 -20.45
CA ARG A 353 12.08 12.35 -19.68
C ARG A 353 12.04 12.67 -18.18
N MET A 354 13.11 13.23 -17.63
CA MET A 354 13.16 13.66 -16.23
C MET A 354 12.26 14.88 -15.95
N ALA A 355 12.26 15.87 -16.84
CA ALA A 355 11.40 17.05 -16.71
C ALA A 355 9.92 16.65 -16.74
N ASP A 356 9.54 15.76 -17.66
CA ASP A 356 8.16 15.29 -17.76
C ASP A 356 7.75 14.53 -16.49
N GLN A 357 8.58 13.61 -16.00
CA GLN A 357 8.35 12.92 -14.72
C GLN A 357 8.14 13.85 -13.53
N LEU A 358 8.89 14.94 -13.44
CA LEU A 358 8.75 15.92 -12.37
C LEU A 358 7.44 16.71 -12.47
N ARG A 359 7.01 17.06 -13.69
CA ARG A 359 5.76 17.77 -13.95
C ARG A 359 4.56 16.91 -13.61
N TYR A 360 4.42 15.73 -14.24
CA TYR A 360 3.26 14.90 -13.99
C TYR A 360 3.27 14.27 -12.59
N GLY A 361 4.45 14.01 -12.00
CA GLY A 361 4.52 13.54 -10.62
C GLY A 361 4.00 14.53 -9.57
N GLY A 362 3.68 15.77 -9.96
CA GLY A 362 3.24 16.84 -9.05
C GLY A 362 4.37 17.32 -8.12
N VAL A 363 5.63 17.03 -8.48
CA VAL A 363 6.79 17.32 -7.62
C VAL A 363 7.06 18.81 -7.60
N LEU A 364 6.91 19.50 -8.74
CA LEU A 364 7.18 20.94 -8.84
C LEU A 364 6.19 21.76 -8.02
N GLU A 365 4.91 21.41 -8.05
CA GLU A 365 3.84 22.05 -7.31
C GLU A 365 4.01 21.80 -5.80
N ALA A 366 4.30 20.55 -5.41
CA ALA A 366 4.55 20.19 -4.01
C ALA A 366 5.75 20.96 -3.43
N VAL A 367 6.84 21.07 -4.20
CA VAL A 367 8.02 21.86 -3.82
C VAL A 367 7.67 23.34 -3.74
N THR A 368 6.85 23.86 -4.66
CA THR A 368 6.42 25.26 -4.66
C THR A 368 5.60 25.59 -3.41
N ILE A 369 4.61 24.76 -3.08
CA ILE A 369 3.82 24.87 -1.84
C ILE A 369 4.74 24.80 -0.61
N SER A 370 5.64 23.82 -0.56
CA SER A 370 6.57 23.66 0.56
C SER A 370 7.54 24.84 0.72
N ARG A 371 7.98 25.46 -0.39
CA ARG A 371 8.88 26.61 -0.36
C ARG A 371 8.16 27.89 0.03
N LEU A 372 6.95 28.13 -0.46
CA LEU A 372 6.18 29.34 -0.16
C LEU A 372 5.50 29.26 1.21
N GLY A 373 5.11 28.07 1.62
CA GLY A 373 4.37 27.78 2.86
C GLY A 373 5.24 27.50 4.07
N TYR A 374 4.63 26.77 5.00
CA TYR A 374 5.17 26.41 6.31
C TYR A 374 5.02 24.91 6.55
N PRO A 375 5.98 24.09 6.10
CA PRO A 375 5.85 22.62 6.10
C PRO A 375 5.81 21.99 7.50
N VAL A 376 6.17 22.76 8.54
CA VAL A 376 6.12 22.29 9.93
C VAL A 376 5.07 23.08 10.68
N HIS A 377 4.11 22.38 11.28
CA HIS A 377 3.10 22.98 12.12
C HIS A 377 2.95 22.24 13.45
N MET A 378 2.74 22.99 14.53
CA MET A 378 2.76 22.47 15.89
C MET A 378 1.65 23.09 16.73
N ALA A 379 0.90 22.27 17.46
CA ALA A 379 -0.11 22.78 18.39
C ALA A 379 0.53 23.70 19.43
N HIS A 380 -0.15 24.81 19.77
CA HIS A 380 0.40 25.80 20.72
C HIS A 380 0.92 25.18 22.03
N PRO A 381 0.22 24.24 22.70
CA PRO A 381 0.72 23.65 23.95
C PRO A 381 2.00 22.84 23.76
N LEU A 382 2.12 22.15 22.63
CA LEU A 382 3.29 21.33 22.31
C LEU A 382 4.49 22.23 21.98
N PHE A 383 4.27 23.35 21.27
CA PHE A 383 5.32 24.32 20.98
C PHE A 383 5.88 24.95 22.25
N VAL A 384 5.00 25.40 23.15
CA VAL A 384 5.39 26.00 24.42
C VAL A 384 6.18 25.01 25.28
N SER A 385 5.70 23.76 25.43
CA SER A 385 6.39 22.76 26.25
C SER A 385 7.73 22.32 25.63
N ARG A 386 7.80 22.19 24.30
CA ARG A 386 8.99 21.71 23.57
C ARG A 386 10.13 22.72 23.59
N TYR A 387 9.84 24.00 23.32
CA TYR A 387 10.87 25.04 23.18
C TYR A 387 10.99 25.91 24.43
N GLY A 388 9.88 26.32 25.02
CA GLY A 388 9.88 27.24 26.17
C GLY A 388 10.63 26.68 27.38
N ALA A 389 10.42 25.41 27.74
CA ALA A 389 11.04 24.82 28.93
C ALA A 389 12.55 24.58 28.80
N VAL A 390 13.08 24.51 27.57
CA VAL A 390 14.48 24.12 27.31
C VAL A 390 15.33 25.30 26.87
N LEU A 391 14.77 26.19 26.03
CA LEU A 391 15.50 27.27 25.38
C LEU A 391 15.34 28.62 26.06
N LEU A 392 14.34 28.77 26.94
CA LEU A 392 14.10 30.01 27.67
C LEU A 392 14.48 29.82 29.14
N PRO A 393 14.95 30.88 29.81
CA PRO A 393 15.15 30.84 31.25
C PRO A 393 13.81 30.53 31.95
N PRO A 394 13.84 29.82 33.10
CA PRO A 394 12.63 29.59 33.88
C PRO A 394 11.99 30.96 34.18
N PRO A 395 10.66 31.10 34.06
CA PRO A 395 10.02 32.36 34.35
C PRO A 395 10.38 32.75 35.78
N LEU A 396 11.07 33.89 35.93
CA LEU A 396 11.23 34.56 37.22
C LEU A 396 9.82 34.65 37.81
N SER A 397 9.64 34.13 39.02
CA SER A 397 8.35 34.05 39.69
C SER A 397 7.68 35.41 39.76
N THR A 398 6.86 35.75 38.78
CA THR A 398 5.93 36.88 38.89
C THR A 398 4.66 36.31 39.50
N SER A 399 4.54 36.53 40.80
CA SER A 399 3.29 36.53 41.53
C SER A 399 2.19 37.24 40.72
N SER A 400 1.32 36.48 40.08
CA SER A 400 -0.11 36.80 40.00
C SER A 400 -0.85 35.64 39.35
N HIS A 401 -1.94 35.24 39.98
CA HIS A 401 -3.00 34.47 39.38
C HIS A 401 -3.59 35.25 38.20
N ASN A 402 -2.97 35.16 37.04
CA ASN A 402 -3.69 35.41 35.80
C ASN A 402 -3.54 34.16 34.95
N ARG A 403 -4.64 33.40 34.88
CA ARG A 403 -4.94 32.51 33.75
C ARG A 403 -5.10 33.39 32.50
N ALA A 404 -4.03 34.08 32.10
CA ALA A 404 -3.98 34.76 30.83
C ALA A 404 -4.23 33.68 29.77
N SER A 405 -5.23 33.94 28.93
CA SER A 405 -5.67 33.08 27.83
C SER A 405 -4.49 32.34 27.20
N ARG A 406 -4.63 31.04 26.87
CA ARG A 406 -3.56 30.21 26.26
C ARG A 406 -2.86 30.90 25.08
N HIS A 407 -3.59 31.78 24.39
CA HIS A 407 -3.13 32.67 23.32
C HIS A 407 -2.04 33.68 23.75
N SER A 408 -2.01 34.14 24.99
CA SER A 408 -0.98 35.05 25.53
C SER A 408 0.34 34.33 25.82
N ALA A 409 0.28 33.06 26.25
CA ALA A 409 1.47 32.27 26.56
C ALA A 409 2.30 31.97 25.30
N ILE A 410 1.66 31.64 24.17
CA ILE A 410 2.40 31.38 22.93
C ILE A 410 3.06 32.64 22.37
N ASP A 411 2.40 33.79 22.40
CA ASP A 411 3.01 35.06 21.97
C ASP A 411 4.20 35.44 22.85
N ALA A 412 4.10 35.23 24.16
CA ALA A 412 5.21 35.48 25.08
C ALA A 412 6.42 34.60 24.74
N VAL A 413 6.19 33.29 24.53
CA VAL A 413 7.27 32.34 24.16
C VAL A 413 7.88 32.71 22.80
N LEU A 414 7.06 33.01 21.78
CA LEU A 414 7.57 33.45 20.47
C LEU A 414 8.39 34.73 20.59
N THR A 415 7.90 35.72 21.34
CA THR A 415 8.63 36.97 21.57
C THR A 415 9.97 36.74 22.26
N GLN A 416 9.99 35.92 23.32
CA GLN A 416 11.21 35.63 24.06
C GLN A 416 12.21 34.80 23.24
N LEU A 417 11.74 33.84 22.44
CA LEU A 417 12.60 33.07 21.54
C LEU A 417 13.25 33.97 20.51
N VAL A 418 12.47 34.84 19.86
CA VAL A 418 13.00 35.81 18.89
C VAL A 418 13.94 36.83 19.56
N ALA A 419 13.64 37.28 20.77
CA ALA A 419 14.53 38.19 21.49
C ALA A 419 15.86 37.52 21.89
N ALA A 420 15.82 36.28 22.37
CA ALA A 420 17.00 35.55 22.84
C ALA A 420 17.87 35.03 21.68
N TRP A 421 17.26 34.59 20.58
CA TRP A 421 17.94 33.86 19.51
C TRP A 421 17.86 34.54 18.12
N GLY A 422 16.98 35.52 17.93
CA GLY A 422 16.71 36.15 16.62
C GLY A 422 17.80 37.11 16.11
N ALA A 423 18.79 37.45 16.95
CA ALA A 423 19.90 38.32 16.60
C ALA A 423 21.13 37.59 16.02
N ALA A 424 21.32 36.30 16.33
CA ALA A 424 22.51 35.54 15.92
C ALA A 424 22.14 34.22 15.24
N GLY A 425 22.40 34.11 13.94
CA GLY A 425 22.27 32.85 13.17
C GLY A 425 20.84 32.42 12.82
N TRP A 426 19.82 33.20 13.20
CA TRP A 426 18.42 32.88 12.90
C TRP A 426 18.12 33.02 11.39
N PRO A 427 17.51 32.01 10.73
CA PRO A 427 17.14 32.08 9.32
C PRO A 427 16.07 33.15 9.05
N ARG A 428 16.37 34.11 8.16
CA ARG A 428 15.42 35.16 7.78
C ARG A 428 14.70 34.85 6.48
N ARG A 429 13.46 35.34 6.39
CA ARG A 429 12.66 35.32 5.18
C ARG A 429 12.65 36.72 4.56
N ASP A 430 12.93 36.81 3.27
CA ASP A 430 12.81 38.06 2.52
C ASP A 430 11.37 38.57 2.54
N SER A 431 11.21 39.88 2.70
CA SER A 431 9.90 40.53 2.62
C SER A 431 9.37 40.44 1.19
N VAL A 432 8.17 39.86 1.03
CA VAL A 432 7.46 39.92 -0.25
C VAL A 432 6.99 41.36 -0.47
N THR A 433 7.22 41.92 -1.66
CA THR A 433 7.01 43.34 -1.99
C THR A 433 5.55 43.75 -2.23
N ASP A 434 4.59 42.85 -2.10
CA ASP A 434 3.22 43.13 -2.50
C ASP A 434 2.28 43.21 -1.29
N GLY A 435 1.91 44.44 -0.89
CA GLY A 435 0.63 44.86 -0.28
C GLY A 435 -0.06 44.05 0.84
N VAL A 436 0.50 42.93 1.28
CA VAL A 436 -0.07 41.99 2.24
C VAL A 436 0.41 42.39 3.63
N VAL A 437 -0.51 42.53 4.57
CA VAL A 437 -0.18 42.76 5.98
C VAL A 437 0.45 41.48 6.53
N LEU A 438 1.79 41.47 6.60
CA LEU A 438 2.56 40.35 7.12
C LEU A 438 2.58 40.39 8.65
N SER A 439 2.62 39.21 9.29
CA SER A 439 2.75 39.15 10.74
C SER A 439 4.13 39.66 11.18
N LYS A 440 4.23 40.12 12.43
CA LYS A 440 5.53 40.46 13.06
C LYS A 440 6.52 39.28 13.09
N TRP A 441 6.03 38.04 12.94
CA TRP A 441 6.81 36.81 13.00
C TRP A 441 7.29 36.34 11.62
N PHE A 442 6.71 36.87 10.55
CA PHE A 442 6.95 36.44 9.17
C PHE A 442 8.44 36.45 8.79
N SER A 443 9.15 37.53 9.13
CA SER A 443 10.58 37.68 8.81
C SER A 443 11.47 36.62 9.49
N PHE A 444 10.98 36.00 10.56
CA PHE A 444 11.64 34.91 11.28
C PHE A 444 11.23 33.52 10.76
N GLY A 445 10.44 33.46 9.68
CA GLY A 445 9.92 32.20 9.13
C GLY A 445 8.91 31.51 10.04
N ILE A 446 8.21 32.29 10.87
CA ILE A 446 7.17 31.81 11.78
C ILE A 446 5.85 32.50 11.41
N GLU A 447 4.77 31.73 11.44
CA GLU A 447 3.41 32.27 11.44
C GLU A 447 2.60 31.68 12.59
N ARG A 448 1.68 32.48 13.12
CA ARG A 448 0.85 32.07 14.25
C ARG A 448 -0.60 31.96 13.78
N GLY A 449 -1.10 30.73 13.79
CA GLY A 449 -2.51 30.43 13.54
C GLY A 449 -3.37 30.58 14.80
N LYS A 450 -4.64 30.18 14.67
CA LYS A 450 -5.62 30.11 15.75
C LYS A 450 -5.25 29.04 16.78
N THR A 451 -4.83 27.87 16.34
CA THR A 451 -4.52 26.71 17.20
C THR A 451 -3.09 26.16 17.00
N LEU A 452 -2.47 26.47 15.86
CA LEU A 452 -1.15 25.99 15.47
C LEU A 452 -0.12 27.13 15.35
N VAL A 453 1.15 26.77 15.53
CA VAL A 453 2.32 27.57 15.11
C VAL A 453 2.86 26.94 13.84
N PHE A 454 3.09 27.76 12.82
CA PHE A 454 3.61 27.38 11.51
C PHE A 454 5.06 27.84 11.41
N LEU A 455 5.94 26.95 10.97
CA LEU A 455 7.37 27.16 10.88
C LEU A 455 7.86 26.79 9.49
N ARG A 456 8.77 27.60 8.94
CA ARG A 456 9.56 27.17 7.78
C ARG A 456 10.56 26.11 8.20
N GLN A 457 10.93 25.24 7.26
CA GLN A 457 11.89 24.15 7.50
C GLN A 457 13.18 24.67 8.13
N SER A 458 13.77 25.73 7.56
CA SER A 458 15.00 26.34 8.08
C SER A 458 14.88 26.81 9.53
N THR A 459 13.74 27.43 9.88
CA THR A 459 13.47 27.93 11.23
C THR A 459 13.30 26.78 12.21
N TYR A 460 12.59 25.73 11.79
CA TYR A 460 12.44 24.50 12.58
C TYR A 460 13.79 23.81 12.83
N ASP A 461 14.61 23.63 11.79
CA ASP A 461 15.92 22.97 11.88
C ASP A 461 16.86 23.75 12.82
N PHE A 462 16.82 25.08 12.76
CA PHE A 462 17.56 25.94 13.69
C PHE A 462 17.11 25.75 15.14
N LEU A 463 15.79 25.76 15.39
CA LEU A 463 15.23 25.55 16.73
C LEU A 463 15.55 24.16 17.27
N GLU A 464 15.44 23.11 16.45
CA GLU A 464 15.79 21.74 16.86
C GLU A 464 17.29 21.59 17.14
N SER A 465 18.16 22.19 16.32
CA SER A 465 19.61 22.16 16.54
C SER A 465 19.98 22.85 17.86
N THR A 466 19.39 24.03 18.11
CA THR A 466 19.59 24.79 19.35
C THR A 466 19.07 24.02 20.56
N ARG A 467 17.89 23.40 20.44
CA ARG A 467 17.29 22.57 21.49
C ARG A 467 18.13 21.33 21.77
N ALA A 468 18.64 20.66 20.74
CA ALA A 468 19.50 19.50 20.87
C ALA A 468 20.82 19.86 21.60
N ALA A 469 21.44 20.98 21.24
CA ALA A 469 22.63 21.47 21.93
C ALA A 469 22.37 21.77 23.42
N ALA A 470 21.26 22.45 23.72
CA ALA A 470 20.85 22.71 25.09
C ALA A 470 20.60 21.41 25.88
N LEU A 471 19.85 20.47 25.32
CA LEU A 471 19.59 19.17 25.96
C LEU A 471 20.86 18.35 26.16
N HIS A 472 21.78 18.37 25.18
CA HIS A 472 23.06 17.67 25.30
C HIS A 472 23.86 18.17 26.52
N LYS A 473 23.92 19.48 26.75
CA LYS A 473 24.58 20.06 27.93
C LYS A 473 23.97 19.57 29.25
N HIS A 474 22.64 19.50 29.33
CA HIS A 474 21.95 18.98 30.52
C HIS A 474 22.17 17.47 30.68
N ALA A 475 22.13 16.71 29.58
CA ALA A 475 22.35 15.27 29.57
C ALA A 475 23.76 14.91 30.05
N VAL A 476 24.79 15.65 29.61
CA VAL A 476 26.18 15.44 30.09
C VAL A 476 26.28 15.63 31.59
N THR A 477 25.65 16.68 32.14
CA THR A 477 25.62 16.94 33.60
C THR A 477 24.93 15.80 34.35
N LEU A 478 23.75 15.36 33.89
CA LEU A 478 23.00 14.25 34.50
C LEU A 478 23.77 12.93 34.41
N GLN A 479 24.36 12.62 33.25
CA GLN A 479 25.17 11.43 33.04
C GLN A 479 26.43 11.42 33.92
N ALA A 480 27.09 12.57 34.09
CA ALA A 480 28.25 12.68 34.96
C ALA A 480 27.88 12.37 36.42
N PHE A 481 26.76 12.92 36.90
CA PHE A 481 26.25 12.64 38.24
C PHE A 481 25.85 11.16 38.41
N ALA A 482 25.13 10.60 37.44
CA ALA A 482 24.71 9.19 37.48
C ALA A 482 25.92 8.23 37.47
N LYS A 483 26.92 8.49 36.63
CA LYS A 483 28.18 7.72 36.58
C LYS A 483 28.93 7.83 37.91
N MET A 484 29.05 9.03 38.47
CA MET A 484 29.68 9.24 39.77
C MET A 484 28.96 8.46 40.87
N ALA A 485 27.62 8.52 40.93
CA ALA A 485 26.81 7.80 41.91
C ALA A 485 27.01 6.27 41.78
N PHE A 486 26.98 5.74 40.55
CA PHE A 486 27.20 4.32 40.29
C PHE A 486 28.61 3.87 40.69
N CYS A 487 29.65 4.60 40.29
CA CYS A 487 31.04 4.29 40.64
C CYS A 487 31.28 4.38 42.15
N ARG A 488 30.74 5.39 42.81
CA ARG A 488 30.83 5.58 44.27
C ARG A 488 30.15 4.42 44.99
N HIS A 489 28.92 4.05 44.59
CA HIS A 489 28.22 2.92 45.17
C HIS A 489 29.02 1.62 45.02
N LYS A 490 29.51 1.33 43.80
CA LYS A 490 30.34 0.15 43.52
C LYS A 490 31.61 0.13 44.38
N TYR A 491 32.29 1.27 44.54
CA TYR A 491 33.50 1.38 45.36
C TYR A 491 33.23 1.03 46.83
N TRP A 492 32.20 1.63 47.44
CA TRP A 492 31.84 1.36 48.83
C TRP A 492 31.45 -0.11 49.05
N THR A 493 30.71 -0.71 48.12
CA THR A 493 30.35 -2.13 48.17
C THR A 493 31.59 -3.03 48.12
N ILE A 494 32.53 -2.77 47.21
CA ILE A 494 33.79 -3.53 47.11
C ILE A 494 34.64 -3.35 48.37
N GLN A 495 34.74 -2.12 48.90
CA GLN A 495 35.52 -1.83 50.10
C GLN A 495 34.96 -2.58 51.32
N ALA A 496 33.64 -2.55 51.51
CA ALA A 496 32.96 -3.26 52.60
C ALA A 496 33.11 -4.78 52.48
N ALA A 497 32.95 -5.33 51.27
CA ALA A 497 33.15 -6.76 51.01
C ALA A 497 34.60 -7.19 51.28
N THR A 498 35.58 -6.41 50.82
CA THR A 498 37.01 -6.68 51.03
C THR A 498 37.38 -6.66 52.51
N ALA A 499 36.92 -5.64 53.26
CA ALA A 499 37.15 -5.55 54.70
C ALA A 499 36.53 -6.74 55.45
N THR A 500 35.32 -7.17 55.05
CA THR A 500 34.65 -8.34 55.63
C THR A 500 35.44 -9.62 55.36
N LEU A 501 35.89 -9.83 54.12
CA LEU A 501 36.69 -11.00 53.74
C LEU A 501 38.03 -11.04 54.48
N GLN A 502 38.75 -9.92 54.53
CA GLN A 502 40.02 -9.82 55.27
C GLN A 502 39.83 -10.14 56.76
N ARG A 503 38.75 -9.63 57.38
CA ARG A 503 38.42 -9.93 58.79
C ARG A 503 38.16 -11.42 59.01
N LEU A 504 37.39 -12.07 58.13
CA LEU A 504 37.08 -13.49 58.23
C LEU A 504 38.31 -14.37 58.06
N ILE A 505 39.15 -14.08 57.06
CA ILE A 505 40.39 -14.82 56.79
C ILE A 505 41.37 -14.68 57.95
N ARG A 506 41.63 -13.45 58.42
CA ARG A 506 42.50 -13.22 59.59
C ARG A 506 42.00 -13.96 60.83
N GLY A 507 40.69 -13.92 61.08
CA GLY A 507 40.07 -14.66 62.19
C GLY A 507 40.18 -16.18 62.04
N HIS A 508 40.05 -16.73 60.83
CA HIS A 508 40.22 -18.15 60.57
C HIS A 508 41.68 -18.60 60.80
N LEU A 509 42.65 -17.87 60.23
CA LEU A 509 44.08 -18.16 60.38
C LEU A 509 44.51 -18.09 61.86
N ALA A 510 44.07 -17.07 62.60
CA ALA A 510 44.35 -16.93 64.03
C ALA A 510 43.78 -18.11 64.84
N ARG A 511 42.54 -18.54 64.57
CA ARG A 511 41.94 -19.71 65.22
C ARG A 511 42.66 -21.01 64.85
N GLN A 512 43.08 -21.17 63.61
CA GLN A 512 43.84 -22.35 63.17
C GLN A 512 45.21 -22.41 63.87
N HIS A 513 45.91 -21.29 63.96
CA HIS A 513 47.17 -21.19 64.70
C HIS A 513 46.99 -21.49 66.19
N GLY A 514 45.97 -20.92 66.83
CA GLY A 514 45.65 -21.20 68.23
C GLY A 514 45.29 -22.67 68.49
N ARG A 515 44.61 -23.35 67.56
CA ARG A 515 44.37 -24.80 67.65
C ARG A 515 45.66 -25.62 67.54
N ARG A 516 46.59 -25.23 66.67
CA ARG A 516 47.90 -25.89 66.54
C ARG A 516 48.79 -25.72 67.77
N ILE A 517 48.70 -24.60 68.48
CA ILE A 517 49.46 -24.39 69.73
C ILE A 517 48.86 -25.19 70.90
N ARG A 518 47.55 -25.47 70.86
CA ARG A 518 46.83 -26.20 71.91
C ARG A 518 46.87 -27.73 71.75
N ALA A 519 47.19 -28.22 70.56
CA ALA A 519 47.44 -29.64 70.27
C ALA A 519 48.92 -29.93 70.48
#